data_AF-A0AAD8FIE2-F1
#
_entry.id   AF-A0AAD8FIE2-F1
#
_cell.length_a   1.000
_cell.length_b   1.000
_cell.length_c   1.000
_cell.angle_alpha   90.00
_cell.angle_beta   90.00
_cell.angle_gamma   90.00
#
_symmetry.space_group_name_H-M   'P 1'
#
loop_
_entity.id
_entity.type
_entity.pdbx_description
1 polymer ?
#
loop_
_entity_poly.entity_id
_entity_poly.type
_entity_poly.pdbx_seq_one_letter_code
_entity_poly.pdbx_strand_id
1 'polypeptide(L)'
;CEDTKYGQDCLKNCSINCTHQICHHDNGSCISCDPGYHGDLCTEECSNKTYGHNCAKTCSATCKTKSSVTCHLVTGQCLTECEDGYSGQFCENQ
;
A
#
# COMPACT_ATOMS: atom_id res chain seq x y z
N CYS A 1 -14.40 -3.84 22.10
CA CYS A 1 -14.33 -4.97 21.17
C CYS A 1 -12.96 -5.61 21.26
N GLU A 2 -12.77 -6.84 20.78
CA GLU A 2 -11.40 -7.34 20.50
C GLU A 2 -10.74 -6.45 19.44
N ASP A 3 -9.42 -6.35 19.43
CA ASP A 3 -8.68 -5.44 18.53
C ASP A 3 -8.95 -5.70 17.04
N THR A 4 -9.44 -6.90 16.70
CA THR A 4 -9.80 -7.34 15.35
C THR A 4 -11.27 -7.11 15.00
N LYS A 5 -12.07 -6.47 15.88
CA LYS A 5 -13.50 -6.25 15.68
C LYS A 5 -13.94 -4.83 16.05
N TYR A 6 -14.99 -4.35 15.41
CA TYR A 6 -15.55 -3.01 15.61
C TYR A 6 -17.08 -2.96 15.51
N GLY A 7 -17.65 -1.81 15.86
CA GLY A 7 -19.09 -1.52 15.82
C GLY A 7 -19.81 -1.77 17.15
N GLN A 8 -21.09 -1.38 17.20
CA GLN A 8 -21.91 -1.34 18.43
C GLN A 8 -22.02 -2.68 19.18
N ASP A 9 -21.95 -3.80 18.46
CA ASP A 9 -21.99 -5.16 19.01
C ASP A 9 -20.67 -5.94 18.83
N CYS A 10 -19.61 -5.29 18.36
CA CYS A 10 -18.33 -5.94 18.02
C CYS A 10 -18.46 -7.11 17.03
N LEU A 11 -19.45 -7.06 16.13
CA LEU A 11 -19.71 -8.11 15.14
C LEU A 11 -19.00 -7.88 13.80
N LYS A 12 -18.52 -6.66 13.54
CA LYS A 12 -17.80 -6.35 12.30
C LYS A 12 -16.31 -6.62 12.50
N ASN A 13 -15.66 -7.28 11.54
CA ASN A 13 -14.24 -7.54 11.60
C ASN A 13 -13.46 -6.37 10.99
N CYS A 14 -12.35 -5.98 11.62
CA CYS A 14 -11.39 -5.05 11.06
C CYS A 14 -10.90 -5.53 9.68
N SER A 15 -10.48 -4.59 8.84
CA SER A 15 -9.91 -4.94 7.53
C SER A 15 -8.66 -5.79 7.70
N ILE A 16 -8.52 -6.82 6.85
CA ILE A 16 -7.34 -7.68 6.83
C ILE A 16 -6.06 -6.93 6.45
N ASN A 17 -6.23 -5.78 5.80
CA ASN A 17 -5.14 -4.90 5.37
C ASN A 17 -4.83 -3.80 6.39
N CYS A 18 -5.50 -3.76 7.56
CA CYS A 18 -5.01 -2.94 8.66
C CYS A 18 -3.73 -3.59 9.21
N THR A 19 -2.75 -2.77 9.59
CA THR A 19 -1.53 -3.28 10.25
C THR A 19 -1.90 -4.04 11.54
N HIS A 20 -1.47 -5.30 11.61
CA HIS A 20 -1.82 -6.27 12.66
C HIS A 20 -3.33 -6.55 12.82
N GLN A 21 -4.16 -6.24 11.81
CA GLN A 21 -5.62 -6.30 11.89
C GLN A 21 -6.23 -5.44 13.02
N ILE A 22 -5.51 -4.40 13.46
CA ILE A 22 -5.97 -3.50 14.51
C ILE A 22 -6.73 -2.34 13.87
N CYS A 23 -7.95 -2.11 14.32
CA CYS A 23 -8.76 -0.97 13.91
C CYS A 23 -9.49 -0.32 15.07
N HIS A 24 -9.99 0.89 14.83
CA HIS A 24 -10.70 1.66 15.83
C HIS A 24 -12.07 1.02 16.10
N HIS A 25 -12.35 0.76 17.38
CA HIS A 25 -13.51 -0.03 17.80
C HIS A 25 -14.88 0.57 17.43
N ASP A 26 -14.98 1.89 17.23
CA ASP A 26 -16.25 2.56 16.91
C ASP A 26 -16.62 2.50 15.43
N ASN A 27 -15.68 2.87 14.55
CA ASN A 27 -15.92 3.09 13.12
C ASN A 27 -15.16 2.11 12.21
N GLY A 28 -14.25 1.31 12.78
CA GLY A 28 -13.44 0.34 12.05
C GLY A 28 -12.23 0.94 11.33
N SER A 29 -11.89 2.21 11.56
CA SER A 29 -10.77 2.86 10.86
C SER A 29 -9.43 2.28 11.33
N CYS A 30 -8.58 1.89 10.39
CA CYS A 30 -7.24 1.40 10.67
C CYS A 30 -6.32 2.56 11.09
N ILE A 31 -5.41 2.31 12.02
CA ILE A 31 -4.36 3.29 12.40
C ILE A 31 -3.33 3.44 11.28
N SER A 32 -3.04 2.32 10.60
CA SER A 32 -2.16 2.25 9.44
C SER A 32 -2.57 1.06 8.57
N CYS A 33 -2.39 1.20 7.27
CA CYS A 33 -2.56 0.13 6.30
C CYS A 33 -1.26 -0.65 6.08
N ASP A 34 -1.43 -1.92 5.76
CA ASP A 34 -0.37 -2.76 5.23
C ASP A 34 0.09 -2.26 3.86
N PRO A 35 1.32 -2.63 3.43
CA PRO A 35 1.88 -2.13 2.21
C PRO A 35 1.01 -2.49 1.00
N GLY A 36 0.79 -1.51 0.11
CA GLY A 36 -0.05 -1.70 -1.07
C GLY A 36 -1.50 -1.25 -0.89
N TYR A 37 -1.90 -0.84 0.32
CA TYR A 37 -3.25 -0.36 0.62
C TYR A 37 -3.25 1.02 1.31
N HIS A 38 -4.37 1.74 1.16
CA HIS A 38 -4.66 3.00 1.84
C HIS A 38 -6.16 3.20 2.09
N GLY A 39 -6.51 4.37 2.63
CA GLY A 39 -7.87 4.74 3.01
C GLY A 39 -8.17 4.36 4.46
N ASP A 40 -9.24 4.90 5.02
CA ASP A 40 -9.56 4.73 6.44
C ASP A 40 -9.76 3.26 6.83
N LEU A 41 -10.23 2.42 5.91
CA LEU A 41 -10.45 0.99 6.12
C LEU A 41 -9.41 0.10 5.41
N CYS A 42 -8.36 0.68 4.83
CA CYS A 42 -7.35 -0.06 4.06
C CYS A 42 -7.94 -0.96 2.96
N THR A 43 -9.04 -0.53 2.35
CA THR A 43 -9.73 -1.25 1.28
C THR A 43 -9.32 -0.79 -0.11
N GLU A 44 -8.61 0.34 -0.20
CA GLU A 44 -8.17 0.92 -1.47
C GLU A 44 -6.74 0.49 -1.76
N GLU A 45 -6.47 -0.05 -2.95
CA GLU A 45 -5.11 -0.36 -3.39
C GLU A 45 -4.36 0.92 -3.78
N CYS A 46 -3.05 0.92 -3.61
CA CYS A 46 -2.22 2.06 -3.99
C CYS A 46 -2.44 2.46 -5.45
N SER A 47 -2.60 3.77 -5.63
CA SER A 47 -2.64 4.38 -6.96
C SER A 47 -1.33 4.19 -7.70
N ASN A 48 -1.41 4.29 -9.01
CA ASN A 48 -0.27 4.18 -9.89
C ASN A 48 0.83 5.16 -9.49
N LYS A 49 2.06 4.65 -9.34
CA LYS A 49 3.25 5.37 -8.87
C LYS A 49 3.39 5.49 -7.35
N THR A 50 2.53 4.86 -6.54
CA THR A 50 2.70 4.85 -5.08
C THR A 50 2.81 3.43 -4.53
N TYR A 51 3.48 3.28 -3.39
CA TYR A 51 3.73 1.98 -2.76
C TYR A 51 3.98 2.10 -1.25
N GLY A 52 4.06 0.97 -0.57
CA GLY A 52 4.35 0.89 0.86
C GLY A 52 3.11 1.11 1.73
N HIS A 53 3.33 1.23 3.04
CA HIS A 53 2.27 1.48 4.01
C HIS A 53 1.52 2.77 3.70
N ASN A 54 0.20 2.70 3.68
CA ASN A 54 -0.68 3.84 3.35
C ASN A 54 -0.33 4.50 2.00
N CYS A 55 0.35 3.77 1.10
CA CYS A 55 0.85 4.29 -0.17
C CYS A 55 1.73 5.55 -0.02
N ALA A 56 2.43 5.67 1.10
CA ALA A 56 3.17 6.88 1.45
C ALA A 56 4.50 7.04 0.67
N LYS A 57 4.93 6.03 -0.09
CA LYS A 57 6.15 6.09 -0.91
C LYS A 57 5.79 6.21 -2.39
N THR A 58 6.65 6.86 -3.17
CA THR A 58 6.45 7.05 -4.62
C THR A 58 7.46 6.21 -5.39
N CYS A 59 6.99 5.50 -6.42
CA CYS A 59 7.83 4.74 -7.36
C CYS A 59 8.92 5.63 -7.95
N SER A 60 10.08 5.04 -8.27
CA SER A 60 11.14 5.77 -8.96
C SER A 60 10.66 6.31 -10.31
N ALA A 61 11.04 7.54 -10.62
CA ALA A 61 10.70 8.18 -11.89
C ALA A 61 11.44 7.56 -13.09
N THR A 62 12.54 6.85 -12.82
CA THR A 62 13.37 6.16 -13.82
C THR A 62 12.89 4.74 -14.12
N CYS A 63 11.83 4.27 -13.46
CA CYS A 63 11.12 3.07 -13.90
C CYS A 63 10.41 3.39 -15.22
N LYS A 64 10.64 2.62 -16.31
CA LYS A 64 9.77 2.74 -17.48
C LYS A 64 8.34 2.39 -17.08
N THR A 65 7.36 3.01 -17.73
CA THR A 65 5.94 2.72 -17.48
C THR A 65 5.35 2.12 -18.76
N LYS A 66 4.98 0.84 -18.72
CA LYS A 66 4.31 0.16 -19.85
C LYS A 66 2.82 -0.11 -19.63
N SER A 67 2.31 0.15 -18.42
CA SER A 67 0.90 -0.12 -18.03
C SER A 67 0.44 0.89 -16.98
N SER A 68 -0.78 0.70 -16.47
CA SER A 68 -1.36 1.49 -15.38
C SER A 68 -0.57 1.37 -14.07
N VAL A 69 0.39 0.44 -13.92
CA VAL A 69 1.22 0.28 -12.72
C VAL A 69 2.71 0.35 -13.10
N THR A 70 3.46 1.23 -12.42
CA THR A 70 4.89 1.50 -12.70
C THR A 70 5.82 0.66 -11.82
N CYS A 71 5.51 0.54 -10.52
CA CYS A 71 6.28 -0.26 -9.58
C CYS A 71 5.36 -1.09 -8.69
N HIS A 72 5.93 -2.10 -8.04
CA HIS A 72 5.22 -3.01 -7.16
C HIS A 72 4.66 -2.27 -5.94
N LEU A 73 3.35 -2.33 -5.72
CA LEU A 73 2.64 -1.52 -4.71
C LEU A 73 3.06 -1.82 -3.26
N VAL A 74 3.60 -3.02 -3.00
CA VAL A 74 4.16 -3.41 -1.70
C VAL A 74 5.62 -2.97 -1.54
N THR A 75 6.50 -3.36 -2.47
CA THR A 75 7.96 -3.26 -2.30
C THR A 75 8.56 -2.00 -2.91
N GLY A 76 7.91 -1.42 -3.92
CA GLY A 76 8.40 -0.28 -4.70
C GLY A 76 9.29 -0.63 -5.89
N GLN A 77 9.55 -1.92 -6.13
CA GLN A 77 10.43 -2.35 -7.22
C GLN A 77 9.79 -2.09 -8.58
N CYS A 78 10.56 -1.58 -9.54
CA CYS A 78 10.06 -1.35 -10.88
C CYS A 78 9.56 -2.66 -11.48
N LEU A 79 8.33 -2.66 -12.03
CA LEU A 79 7.75 -3.85 -12.66
C LEU A 79 8.29 -4.09 -14.07
N THR A 80 8.93 -3.08 -14.64
CA THR A 80 9.55 -3.14 -15.97
C THR A 80 11.00 -2.69 -15.91
N GLU A 81 11.66 -2.70 -17.06
CA GLU A 81 13.02 -2.20 -17.22
C GLU A 81 13.13 -0.70 -16.89
N CYS A 82 14.37 -0.28 -16.61
CA CYS A 82 14.71 1.10 -16.32
C CYS A 82 14.84 1.94 -17.58
N GLU A 83 14.78 3.27 -17.42
CA GLU A 83 15.24 4.22 -18.42
C GLU A 83 16.70 3.95 -18.82
N ASP A 84 17.06 4.34 -20.04
CA ASP A 84 18.37 4.01 -20.60
C ASP A 84 19.48 4.67 -19.78
N GLY A 85 20.45 3.87 -19.36
CA GLY A 85 21.49 4.30 -18.43
C GLY A 85 21.16 4.05 -16.96
N TYR A 86 19.95 3.63 -16.60
CA TYR A 86 19.60 3.25 -15.23
C TYR A 86 19.58 1.73 -15.01
N SER A 87 19.93 1.30 -13.80
CA SER A 87 19.92 -0.10 -13.39
C SER A 87 19.63 -0.26 -11.89
N GLY A 88 19.30 -1.48 -11.46
CA GLY A 88 18.85 -1.79 -10.10
C GLY A 88 17.36 -2.10 -10.04
N GLN A 89 16.90 -2.61 -8.89
CA GLN A 89 15.49 -3.00 -8.72
C GLN A 89 14.55 -1.79 -8.60
N PHE A 90 15.09 -0.61 -8.30
CA PHE A 90 14.38 0.65 -8.19
C PHE A 90 14.87 1.66 -9.26
N CYS A 91 15.68 1.21 -10.22
CA CYS A 91 16.31 2.06 -11.23
C CYS A 91 17.11 3.23 -10.62
N GLU A 92 17.79 2.95 -9.52
CA GLU A 92 18.49 3.92 -8.68
C GLU A 92 19.96 4.15 -9.05
N ASN A 93 20.55 3.26 -9.84
CA ASN A 93 21.95 3.35 -10.26
C ASN A 93 22.04 3.87 -11.69
N GLN A 94 22.99 4.78 -11.97
CA GLN A 94 23.20 5.44 -13.27
C GLN A 94 24.65 5.22 -13.76
#